data_AF-S3CSQ8-F1
#
_entry.id   AF-S3CSQ8-F1
#
_cell.length_a   1.000
_cell.length_b   1.000
_cell.length_c   1.000
_cell.angle_alpha   90.00
_cell.angle_beta   90.00
_cell.angle_gamma   90.00
#
_symmetry.space_group_name_H-M   'P 1'
#
loop_
_entity.id
_entity.type
_entity.pdbx_description
1 polymer ?
#
loop_
_entity_poly.entity_id
_entity_poly.type
_entity_poly.pdbx_seq_one_letter_code
_entity_poly.pdbx_strand_id
1 'polypeptide(L)'
;MLKFLDLQEQQERYFGKDKASVDLLARAIGLRVSGFLMIDEKDVDITQNLAAAGVDSLVAIKLRNWWKQSLGVEVSVLELMKQGSILGLVELAIERLSEKYRSKKK
;
A
#
# COMPACT_ATOMS: atom_id res chain seq x y z
N MET A 1 4.38 -24.28 -9.61
CA MET A 1 5.01 -23.55 -10.74
C MET A 1 4.65 -22.06 -10.73
N LEU A 2 3.37 -21.68 -10.65
CA LEU A 2 2.94 -20.27 -10.55
C LEU A 2 3.53 -19.48 -9.35
N LYS A 3 3.68 -20.11 -8.19
CA LYS A 3 4.17 -19.46 -6.95
C LYS A 3 5.65 -19.03 -7.00
N PHE A 4 6.45 -19.64 -7.88
CA PHE A 4 7.88 -19.33 -8.03
C PHE A 4 8.13 -18.16 -8.99
N LEU A 5 7.30 -18.02 -10.02
CA LEU A 5 7.34 -16.89 -10.96
C LEU A 5 6.92 -15.60 -10.27
N ASP A 6 5.88 -15.66 -9.44
CA ASP A 6 5.40 -14.52 -8.65
C ASP A 6 6.50 -14.01 -7.70
N LEU A 7 7.24 -14.88 -7.00
CA LEU A 7 8.33 -14.47 -6.11
C LEU A 7 9.53 -13.82 -6.82
N GLN A 8 9.81 -14.18 -8.07
CA GLN A 8 10.89 -13.57 -8.86
C GLN A 8 10.48 -12.18 -9.38
N GLU A 9 9.25 -12.06 -9.89
CA GLU A 9 8.71 -10.79 -10.41
C GLU A 9 8.51 -9.75 -9.29
N GLN A 10 8.10 -10.21 -8.09
CA GLN A 10 8.04 -9.36 -6.90
C GLN A 10 9.44 -8.92 -6.47
N GLN A 11 10.47 -9.77 -6.55
CA GLN A 11 11.85 -9.36 -6.23
C GLN A 11 12.40 -8.30 -7.18
N GLU A 12 12.10 -8.36 -8.48
CA GLU A 12 12.51 -7.32 -9.43
C GLU A 12 11.79 -5.99 -9.18
N ARG A 13 10.48 -6.03 -8.86
CA ARG A 13 9.70 -4.84 -8.51
C ARG A 13 10.24 -4.10 -7.27
N TYR A 14 10.85 -4.84 -6.34
CA TYR A 14 11.44 -4.31 -5.11
C TYR A 14 12.95 -4.07 -5.19
N PHE A 15 13.56 -4.26 -6.35
CA PHE A 15 14.99 -4.04 -6.54
C PHE A 15 15.34 -2.57 -6.25
N GLY A 16 16.20 -2.34 -5.24
CA GLY A 16 16.61 -1.00 -4.77
C GLY A 16 15.76 -0.39 -3.64
N LYS A 17 14.68 -1.06 -3.19
CA LYS A 17 13.91 -0.66 -2.00
C LYS A 17 14.35 -1.52 -0.79
N ASP A 18 14.37 -0.91 0.40
CA ASP A 18 14.63 -1.65 1.64
C ASP A 18 13.48 -2.63 1.92
N LYS A 19 13.79 -3.93 1.89
CA LYS A 19 12.79 -5.00 2.05
C LYS A 19 12.05 -4.89 3.37
N ALA A 20 12.73 -4.52 4.45
CA ALA A 20 12.11 -4.37 5.77
C ALA A 20 11.06 -3.25 5.76
N SER A 21 11.32 -2.14 5.06
CA SER A 21 10.38 -1.04 4.87
C SER A 21 9.16 -1.46 4.05
N VAL A 22 9.37 -2.23 2.98
CA VAL A 22 8.29 -2.81 2.16
C VAL A 22 7.39 -3.71 3.01
N ASP A 23 7.99 -4.67 3.73
CA ASP A 23 7.26 -5.63 4.56
C ASP A 23 6.46 -4.93 5.67
N LEU A 24 7.08 -3.93 6.32
CA LEU A 24 6.43 -3.11 7.35
C LEU A 24 5.21 -2.36 6.80
N LEU A 25 5.36 -1.71 5.66
CA LEU A 25 4.27 -0.95 5.03
C LEU A 25 3.18 -1.86 4.49
N ALA A 26 3.54 -2.99 3.88
CA ALA A 26 2.57 -3.99 3.40
C ALA A 26 1.69 -4.48 4.55
N ARG A 27 2.30 -4.81 5.70
CA ARG A 27 1.57 -5.21 6.89
C ARG A 27 0.69 -4.10 7.46
N ALA A 28 1.24 -2.89 7.60
CA ALA A 28 0.48 -1.77 8.17
C ALA A 28 -0.72 -1.38 7.31
N ILE A 29 -0.54 -1.31 5.98
CA ILE A 29 -1.61 -0.98 5.04
C ILE A 29 -2.61 -2.14 4.95
N GLY A 30 -2.14 -3.38 4.88
CA GLY A 30 -3.00 -4.58 4.86
C GLY A 30 -3.88 -4.68 6.11
N LEU A 31 -3.32 -4.48 7.30
CA LEU A 31 -4.06 -4.45 8.56
C LEU A 31 -5.09 -3.32 8.59
N ARG A 32 -4.77 -2.15 8.04
CA ARG A 32 -5.72 -1.03 7.99
C ARG A 32 -6.88 -1.33 7.03
N VAL A 33 -6.58 -1.88 5.86
CA VAL A 33 -7.57 -2.21 4.84
C VAL A 33 -8.50 -3.31 5.33
N SER A 34 -7.98 -4.42 5.87
CA SER A 34 -8.80 -5.48 6.51
C SER A 34 -9.73 -4.91 7.58
N GLY A 35 -9.23 -4.05 8.46
CA GLY A 35 -10.05 -3.41 9.48
C GLY A 35 -11.15 -2.48 8.93
N PHE A 36 -10.99 -1.90 7.74
CA PHE A 36 -12.06 -1.15 7.09
C PHE A 36 -13.08 -2.04 6.38
N LEU A 37 -12.62 -3.17 5.83
CA LEU A 37 -13.44 -4.16 5.15
C LEU A 37 -14.14 -5.13 6.12
N MET A 38 -13.76 -5.11 7.40
CA MET A 38 -14.26 -6.04 8.43
C MET A 38 -13.97 -7.51 8.11
N ILE A 39 -12.78 -7.78 7.57
CA ILE A 39 -12.26 -9.13 7.30
C ILE A 39 -11.02 -9.42 8.16
N ASP A 40 -10.61 -10.69 8.23
CA ASP A 40 -9.37 -11.08 8.91
C ASP A 40 -8.15 -10.60 8.11
N GLU A 41 -7.06 -10.22 8.79
CA GLU A 41 -5.80 -9.81 8.15
C GLU A 41 -5.26 -10.92 7.24
N LYS A 42 -5.46 -12.19 7.61
CA LYS A 42 -4.99 -13.34 6.82
C LYS A 42 -5.75 -13.53 5.50
N ASP A 43 -6.92 -12.93 5.37
CA ASP A 43 -7.78 -13.03 4.18
C ASP A 43 -7.48 -11.90 3.18
N VAL A 44 -6.55 -10.99 3.51
CA VAL A 44 -6.12 -9.92 2.62
C VAL A 44 -5.11 -10.44 1.60
N ASP A 45 -5.50 -10.42 0.33
CA ASP A 45 -4.56 -10.55 -0.78
C ASP A 45 -4.02 -9.17 -1.16
N ILE A 46 -2.73 -8.94 -0.87
CA ILE A 46 -2.09 -7.65 -1.15
C ILE A 46 -1.88 -7.35 -2.64
N THR A 47 -1.99 -8.37 -3.49
CA THR A 47 -1.84 -8.27 -4.95
C THR A 47 -3.17 -8.06 -5.66
N GLN A 48 -4.29 -8.38 -4.99
CA GLN A 48 -5.63 -8.23 -5.52
C GLN A 48 -5.94 -6.77 -5.84
N ASN A 49 -6.76 -6.58 -6.89
CA ASN A 49 -7.24 -5.26 -7.24
C ASN A 49 -8.07 -4.65 -6.07
N LEU A 50 -7.81 -3.39 -5.71
CA LEU A 50 -8.46 -2.70 -4.58
C LEU A 50 -9.99 -2.71 -4.69
N ALA A 51 -10.55 -2.41 -5.87
CA ALA A 51 -12.00 -2.42 -6.06
C ALA A 51 -12.57 -3.84 -5.96
N ALA A 52 -11.87 -4.83 -6.51
CA ALA A 52 -12.25 -6.24 -6.39
C ALA A 52 -12.14 -6.74 -4.93
N ALA A 53 -11.23 -6.18 -4.13
CA ALA A 53 -11.09 -6.45 -2.71
C ALA A 53 -12.15 -5.73 -1.85
N GLY A 54 -13.04 -4.93 -2.45
CA GLY A 54 -14.11 -4.21 -1.73
C GLY A 54 -13.72 -2.81 -1.26
N VAL A 55 -12.57 -2.27 -1.69
CA VAL A 55 -12.20 -0.87 -1.46
C VAL A 55 -13.04 0.02 -2.37
N ASP A 56 -14.23 0.37 -1.91
CA ASP A 56 -15.13 1.32 -2.54
C ASP A 56 -14.76 2.79 -2.23
N SER A 57 -15.60 3.73 -2.67
CA SER A 57 -15.41 5.16 -2.42
C SER A 57 -15.31 5.53 -0.93
N LEU A 58 -16.11 4.91 -0.06
CA LEU A 58 -16.12 5.23 1.37
C LEU A 58 -14.88 4.66 2.06
N VAL A 59 -14.51 3.42 1.74
CA VAL A 59 -13.28 2.78 2.23
C VAL A 59 -12.06 3.56 1.74
N ALA A 60 -12.05 4.01 0.48
CA ALA A 60 -10.96 4.82 -0.06
C ALA A 60 -10.82 6.17 0.66
N ILE A 61 -11.93 6.83 1.02
CA ILE A 61 -11.90 8.06 1.82
C ILE A 61 -11.34 7.78 3.23
N LYS A 62 -11.78 6.70 3.89
CA LYS A 62 -11.25 6.30 5.20
C LYS A 62 -9.75 6.00 5.13
N LEU A 63 -9.32 5.30 4.09
CA LEU A 63 -7.92 4.98 3.85
C LEU A 63 -7.08 6.23 3.61
N ARG A 64 -7.55 7.18 2.80
CA ARG A 64 -6.91 8.48 2.60
C ARG A 64 -6.73 9.25 3.92
N ASN A 65 -7.77 9.27 4.76
CA ASN A 65 -7.71 9.98 6.04
C ASN A 65 -6.71 9.33 6.99
N TRP A 66 -6.75 8.00 7.09
CA TRP A 66 -5.76 7.25 7.88
C TRP A 66 -4.35 7.43 7.35
N TRP A 67 -4.17 7.47 6.03
CA TRP A 67 -2.88 7.69 5.37
C TRP A 67 -2.26 9.02 5.79
N LYS A 68 -3.04 10.10 5.72
CA LYS A 68 -2.60 11.43 6.19
C LYS A 68 -2.27 11.40 7.68
N GLN A 69 -3.06 10.74 8.51
CA GLN A 69 -2.83 10.66 9.95
C GLN A 69 -1.59 9.85 10.32
N SER A 70 -1.34 8.74 9.61
CA SER A 70 -0.31 7.76 9.99
C SER A 70 1.04 8.03 9.33
N LEU A 71 1.03 8.41 8.05
CA LEU A 71 2.25 8.67 7.27
C LEU A 71 2.59 10.17 7.25
N GLY A 72 1.62 11.03 7.53
CA GLY A 72 1.78 12.48 7.50
C GLY A 72 2.14 13.01 6.11
N VAL A 73 1.67 12.34 5.06
CA VAL A 73 1.77 12.78 3.66
C VAL A 73 0.36 12.80 3.07
N GLU A 74 0.08 13.73 2.17
CA GLU A 74 -1.22 13.84 1.54
C GLU A 74 -1.25 13.15 0.18
N VAL A 75 -2.33 12.41 -0.07
CA VAL A 75 -2.64 11.79 -1.36
C VAL A 75 -4.10 12.03 -1.71
N SER A 76 -4.45 12.05 -2.98
CA SER A 76 -5.86 12.12 -3.41
C SER A 76 -6.52 10.74 -3.39
N VAL A 77 -7.85 10.67 -3.31
CA VAL A 77 -8.58 9.39 -3.45
C VAL A 77 -8.31 8.76 -4.82
N LEU A 78 -8.30 9.57 -5.88
CA LEU A 78 -8.02 9.10 -7.24
C LEU A 78 -6.62 8.47 -7.35
N GLU A 79 -5.63 9.10 -6.73
CA GLU A 79 -4.25 8.60 -6.72
C GLU A 79 -4.11 7.27 -5.98
N LEU A 80 -4.78 7.11 -4.82
CA LEU A 80 -4.84 5.84 -4.10
C LEU A 80 -5.47 4.75 -4.97
N MET A 81 -6.62 5.03 -5.58
CA MET A 81 -7.34 4.05 -6.39
C MET A 81 -6.58 3.68 -7.68
N LYS A 82 -5.78 4.60 -8.22
CA LYS A 82 -4.90 4.35 -9.38
C LYS A 82 -3.80 3.33 -9.10
N GLN A 83 -3.42 3.09 -7.84
CA GLN A 83 -2.38 2.11 -7.50
C GLN A 83 -2.79 0.67 -7.77
N GLY A 84 -4.09 0.42 -7.93
CA GLY A 84 -4.61 -0.87 -8.34
C GLY A 84 -4.62 -1.93 -7.24
N SER A 85 -3.62 -2.01 -6.36
CA SER A 85 -3.50 -3.03 -5.30
C SER A 85 -2.91 -2.47 -4.01
N ILE A 86 -2.97 -3.22 -2.90
CA ILE A 86 -2.28 -2.85 -1.65
C ILE A 86 -0.77 -2.77 -1.86
N LEU A 87 -0.23 -3.65 -2.71
CA LEU A 87 1.17 -3.58 -3.12
C LEU A 87 1.51 -2.23 -3.76
N GLY A 88 0.69 -1.75 -4.70
CA GLY A 88 0.88 -0.43 -5.30
C GLY A 88 0.75 0.70 -4.28
N LEU A 89 -0.10 0.54 -3.26
CA LEU A 89 -0.17 1.46 -2.12
C LEU A 89 1.13 1.48 -1.31
N VAL A 90 1.81 0.34 -1.13
CA VAL A 90 3.13 0.31 -0.47
C VAL A 90 4.15 1.12 -1.27
N GLU A 91 4.15 0.98 -2.60
CA GLU A 91 5.05 1.72 -3.48
C GLU A 91 4.82 3.22 -3.39
N LEU A 92 3.55 3.64 -3.45
CA LEU A 92 3.16 5.03 -3.28
C LEU A 92 3.58 5.56 -1.89
N ALA A 93 3.42 4.77 -0.83
CA ALA A 93 3.84 5.17 0.51
C ALA A 93 5.36 5.41 0.57
N ILE A 94 6.17 4.51 0.00
CA ILE A 94 7.63 4.65 -0.06
C ILE A 94 8.02 5.91 -0.83
N GLU A 95 7.40 6.16 -1.98
CA GLU A 95 7.64 7.36 -2.79
C GLU A 95 7.36 8.63 -1.99
N ARG A 96 6.15 8.78 -1.44
CA ARG A 96 5.75 10.00 -0.71
C ARG A 96 6.54 10.23 0.57
N LEU A 97 6.89 9.16 1.29
CA LEU A 97 7.75 9.26 2.47
C LEU A 97 9.16 9.70 2.07
N SER A 98 9.71 9.14 0.99
CA SER A 98 11.03 9.53 0.48
C SER A 98 11.06 11.02 0.10
N GLU A 99 10.04 11.53 -0.59
CA GLU A 99 9.89 12.96 -0.91
C GLU A 99 9.86 13.84 0.34
N LYS A 100 9.05 13.45 1.33
CA LYS A 100 8.89 14.18 2.60
C LYS A 100 10.19 14.29 3.40
N TYR A 101 11.01 13.24 3.44
CA TYR A 101 12.27 13.26 4.18
C TYR A 101 13.45 13.80 3.36
N ARG A 102 13.38 13.75 2.03
CA ARG A 102 14.37 14.41 1.16
C ARG A 102 14.21 15.94 1.17
N SER A 103 12.99 16.45 1.25
CA SER A 103 12.70 17.90 1.30
C SER A 103 13.07 18.56 2.63
N LYS A 104 13.16 17.80 3.73
CA LYS A 104 13.60 18.31 5.05
C LYS A 104 15.12 18.46 5.22
N LYS A 105 15.93 18.10 4.22
CA LYS A 105 17.40 18.22 4.24
C LYS A 105 17.94 19.55 3.68
N LYS A 106 17.09 20.56 3.48
CA LYS A 106 17.50 21.92 3.12
C LYS A 106 17.43 22.84 4.32
#